data_AF-A0A1E7XGR0-F1
#
_entry.id   AF-A0A1E7XGR0-F1
#
_cell.length_a   1.000
_cell.length_b   1.000
_cell.length_c   1.000
_cell.angle_alpha   90.00
_cell.angle_beta   90.00
_cell.angle_gamma   90.00
#
_symmetry.space_group_name_H-M   'P 1'
#
loop_
_entity.id
_entity.type
_entity.pdbx_description
1 polymer ?
#
loop_
_entity_poly.entity_id
_entity_poly.type
_entity_poly.pdbx_seq_one_letter_code
_entity_poly.pdbx_strand_id
1 'polypeptide(L)'
;MSATYLRQATNEDLSEIKTIIDEAKAFLKKQGIDQWQNGYPAYEDLETDVNNGITYVLIVDGKIAGTAALHQGLDVNYLNIHDGEWVNGVHGRYTAIHRIAMSSEFRGQHLSDKMVSGLITISGVLGYKDIRIDTHPDNMGMQHVITTNGFTKRGTIYMAETDGEASPRYAYQLVIG
;
A
#
# COMPACT_ATOMS: atom_id res chain seq x y z
N MET A 1 4.61 -27.99 3.89
CA MET A 1 5.02 -26.67 3.40
C MET A 1 3.76 -25.84 3.29
N SER A 2 3.71 -24.70 3.97
CA SER A 2 2.60 -23.76 3.90
C SER A 2 2.62 -23.05 2.55
N ALA A 3 1.48 -22.97 1.87
CA ALA A 3 1.37 -22.20 0.64
C ALA A 3 1.19 -20.71 1.00
N THR A 4 2.05 -19.85 0.46
CA THR A 4 1.91 -18.40 0.57
C THR A 4 1.86 -17.78 -0.82
N TYR A 5 0.78 -17.08 -1.16
CA TYR A 5 0.58 -16.51 -2.49
C TYR A 5 -0.36 -15.30 -2.46
N LEU A 6 -0.31 -14.48 -3.50
CA LEU A 6 -1.26 -13.39 -3.69
C LEU A 6 -2.34 -13.82 -4.67
N ARG A 7 -3.54 -13.28 -4.46
CA ARG A 7 -4.60 -13.29 -5.47
C ARG A 7 -5.37 -11.97 -5.41
N GLN A 8 -6.06 -11.65 -6.49
CA GLN A 8 -7.03 -10.56 -6.49
C GLN A 8 -8.15 -10.89 -5.49
N ALA A 9 -8.60 -9.86 -4.77
CA ALA A 9 -9.71 -9.96 -3.84
C ALA A 9 -11.05 -10.03 -4.59
N THR A 10 -12.04 -10.59 -3.92
CA THR A 10 -13.43 -10.69 -4.36
C THR A 10 -14.34 -10.10 -3.29
N ASN A 11 -15.63 -9.91 -3.60
CA ASN A 11 -16.59 -9.40 -2.64
C ASN A 11 -16.78 -10.31 -1.40
N GLU A 12 -16.44 -11.60 -1.52
CA GLU A 12 -16.46 -12.54 -0.39
C GLU A 12 -15.36 -12.22 0.65
N ASP A 13 -14.27 -11.57 0.23
CA ASP A 13 -13.13 -11.23 1.07
C ASP A 13 -13.32 -9.92 1.85
N LEU A 14 -14.34 -9.11 1.50
CA LEU A 14 -14.52 -7.75 2.00
C LEU A 14 -14.65 -7.67 3.52
N SER A 15 -15.35 -8.61 4.14
CA SER A 15 -15.53 -8.64 5.60
C SER A 15 -14.18 -8.78 6.31
N GLU A 16 -13.35 -9.72 5.86
CA GLU A 16 -12.02 -9.99 6.43
C GLU A 16 -11.03 -8.85 6.12
N ILE A 17 -11.09 -8.28 4.91
CA ILE A 17 -10.30 -7.09 4.54
C ILE A 17 -10.64 -5.91 5.46
N LYS A 18 -11.92 -5.63 5.73
CA LYS A 18 -12.36 -4.57 6.65
C LYS A 18 -11.80 -4.79 8.05
N THR A 19 -11.89 -6.03 8.57
CA THR A 19 -11.30 -6.38 9.87
C THR A 19 -9.80 -6.13 9.92
N ILE A 20 -9.04 -6.56 8.90
CA ILE A 20 -7.59 -6.34 8.82
C ILE A 20 -7.25 -4.84 8.80
N ILE A 21 -8.01 -4.05 8.06
CA ILE A 21 -7.81 -2.59 7.98
C ILE A 21 -8.09 -1.94 9.35
N ASP A 22 -9.16 -2.33 10.04
CA ASP A 22 -9.47 -1.78 11.36
C ASP A 22 -8.41 -2.15 12.40
N GLU A 23 -7.89 -3.38 12.35
CA GLU A 23 -6.75 -3.80 13.17
C GLU A 23 -5.48 -2.98 12.89
N ALA A 24 -5.23 -2.65 11.62
CA ALA A 24 -4.09 -1.83 11.22
C ALA A 24 -4.24 -0.38 11.68
N LYS A 25 -5.43 0.21 11.55
CA LYS A 25 -5.76 1.55 12.09
C LYS A 25 -5.52 1.62 13.60
N ALA A 26 -6.01 0.61 14.34
CA ALA A 26 -5.82 0.54 15.79
C ALA A 26 -4.35 0.37 16.17
N PHE A 27 -3.58 -0.37 15.38
CA PHE A 27 -2.14 -0.56 15.59
C PHE A 27 -1.34 0.72 15.37
N LEU A 28 -1.61 1.47 14.29
CA LEU A 28 -0.98 2.77 14.02
C LEU A 28 -1.28 3.77 15.14
N LYS A 29 -2.55 3.83 15.58
CA LYS A 29 -2.97 4.66 16.73
C LYS A 29 -2.17 4.34 17.99
N LYS A 30 -1.98 3.06 18.29
CA LYS A 30 -1.20 2.61 19.46
C LYS A 30 0.28 2.99 19.37
N GLN A 31 0.81 3.17 18.16
CA GLN A 31 2.17 3.64 17.91
C GLN A 31 2.28 5.18 17.91
N GLY A 32 1.16 5.91 18.09
CA GLY A 32 1.14 7.36 17.99
C GLY A 32 1.30 7.88 16.56
N ILE A 33 1.04 7.04 15.56
CA ILE A 33 1.12 7.40 14.14
C ILE A 33 -0.28 7.82 13.68
N ASP A 34 -0.40 9.05 13.17
CA ASP A 34 -1.69 9.64 12.78
C ASP A 34 -2.19 9.20 11.39
N GLN A 35 -1.52 8.22 10.79
CA GLN A 35 -1.95 7.60 9.55
C GLN A 35 -3.27 6.84 9.76
N TRP A 36 -4.27 7.14 8.91
CA TRP A 36 -5.61 6.51 8.90
C TRP A 36 -6.49 6.80 10.12
N GLN A 37 -6.24 7.89 10.83
CA GLN A 37 -7.02 8.27 12.02
C GLN A 37 -8.18 9.24 11.72
N ASN A 38 -8.25 9.76 10.51
CA ASN A 38 -9.27 10.72 10.05
C ASN A 38 -10.55 10.06 9.45
N GLY A 39 -10.66 8.73 9.54
CA GLY A 39 -11.75 7.94 8.94
C GLY A 39 -11.37 7.21 7.65
N TYR A 40 -10.28 7.59 7.00
CA TYR A 40 -9.76 6.92 5.80
C TYR A 40 -8.85 5.71 6.17
N PRO A 41 -8.81 4.63 5.37
CA PRO A 41 -9.76 4.29 4.32
C PRO A 41 -11.12 3.92 4.89
N ALA A 42 -12.18 4.47 4.32
CA ALA A 42 -13.55 4.12 4.66
C ALA A 42 -13.92 2.75 4.06
N TYR A 43 -15.02 2.15 4.52
CA TYR A 43 -15.45 0.86 3.99
C TYR A 43 -15.84 0.95 2.51
N GLU A 44 -16.40 2.09 2.11
CA GLU A 44 -16.77 2.41 0.73
C GLU A 44 -15.54 2.49 -0.18
N ASP A 45 -14.39 2.97 0.33
CA ASP A 45 -13.13 2.97 -0.42
C ASP A 45 -12.68 1.53 -0.71
N LEU A 46 -12.73 0.66 0.31
CA LEU A 46 -12.34 -0.75 0.19
C LEU A 46 -13.27 -1.52 -0.76
N GLU A 47 -14.58 -1.27 -0.70
CA GLU A 47 -15.56 -1.84 -1.61
C GLU A 47 -15.32 -1.38 -3.05
N THR A 48 -15.06 -0.09 -3.25
CA THR A 48 -14.73 0.47 -4.55
C THR A 48 -13.48 -0.17 -5.14
N ASP A 49 -12.43 -0.35 -4.33
CA ASP A 49 -11.19 -0.99 -4.77
C ASP A 49 -11.38 -2.45 -5.20
N VAL A 50 -12.15 -3.22 -4.43
CA VAL A 50 -12.45 -4.62 -4.75
C VAL A 50 -13.26 -4.71 -6.04
N ASN A 51 -14.28 -3.85 -6.19
CA ASN A 51 -15.10 -3.81 -7.40
C ASN A 51 -14.32 -3.35 -8.63
N ASN A 52 -13.35 -2.45 -8.47
CA ASN A 52 -12.43 -2.02 -9.53
C ASN A 52 -11.33 -3.06 -9.82
N GLY A 53 -11.25 -4.13 -9.02
CA GLY A 53 -10.29 -5.21 -9.21
C GLY A 53 -8.84 -4.81 -8.91
N ILE A 54 -8.64 -3.80 -8.07
CA ILE A 54 -7.29 -3.34 -7.69
C ILE A 54 -6.83 -3.85 -6.33
N THR A 55 -7.72 -4.47 -5.54
CA THR A 55 -7.36 -5.07 -4.25
C THR A 55 -6.78 -6.47 -4.42
N TYR A 56 -5.68 -6.73 -3.73
CA TYR A 56 -5.01 -8.03 -3.65
C TYR A 56 -4.89 -8.47 -2.19
N VAL A 57 -5.06 -9.77 -1.97
CA VAL A 57 -4.92 -10.40 -0.66
C VAL A 57 -3.74 -11.38 -0.67
N LEU A 58 -3.01 -11.40 0.44
CA LEU A 58 -1.96 -12.38 0.70
C LEU A 58 -2.58 -13.55 1.46
N ILE A 59 -2.52 -14.74 0.88
CA ILE A 59 -3.02 -15.97 1.47
C ILE A 59 -1.86 -16.71 2.15
N VAL A 60 -2.08 -17.18 3.38
CA VAL A 60 -1.19 -18.10 4.11
C VAL A 60 -2.02 -19.25 4.64
N ASP A 61 -1.72 -20.48 4.21
CA ASP A 61 -2.47 -21.69 4.60
C ASP A 61 -3.99 -21.56 4.44
N GLY A 62 -4.42 -20.90 3.35
CA GLY A 62 -5.83 -20.71 3.00
C GLY A 62 -6.53 -19.57 3.74
N LYS A 63 -5.82 -18.82 4.61
CA LYS A 63 -6.35 -17.64 5.33
C LYS A 63 -5.82 -16.34 4.74
N ILE A 64 -6.59 -15.25 4.84
CA ILE A 64 -6.12 -13.93 4.43
C ILE A 64 -5.21 -13.38 5.53
N ALA A 65 -3.92 -13.30 5.23
CA ALA A 65 -2.93 -12.76 6.14
C ALA A 65 -2.73 -11.24 5.98
N GLY A 66 -3.17 -10.67 4.85
CA GLY A 66 -3.08 -9.24 4.61
C GLY A 66 -3.71 -8.81 3.29
N THR A 67 -3.80 -7.49 3.13
CA THR A 67 -4.44 -6.83 1.97
C THR A 67 -3.58 -5.66 1.50
N ALA A 68 -3.70 -5.30 0.22
CA ALA A 68 -3.12 -4.12 -0.39
C ALA A 68 -3.90 -3.76 -1.66
N ALA A 69 -3.88 -2.47 -2.03
CA ALA A 69 -4.42 -2.00 -3.29
C ALA A 69 -3.27 -1.70 -4.27
N LEU A 70 -3.43 -2.10 -5.54
CA LEU A 70 -2.51 -1.81 -6.63
C LEU A 70 -3.22 -0.93 -7.66
N HIS A 71 -3.13 0.38 -7.44
CA HIS A 71 -3.70 1.37 -8.34
C HIS A 71 -2.93 1.39 -9.66
N GLN A 72 -3.65 1.42 -10.78
CA GLN A 72 -3.07 1.43 -12.12
C GLN A 72 -3.27 2.80 -12.75
N GLY A 73 -2.18 3.48 -13.10
CA GLY A 73 -2.23 4.81 -13.71
C GLY A 73 -2.03 5.94 -12.69
N LEU A 74 -2.59 7.12 -13.00
CA LEU A 74 -2.30 8.34 -12.25
C LEU A 74 -2.98 8.32 -10.88
N ASP A 75 -2.18 8.51 -9.84
CA ASP A 75 -2.62 8.94 -8.52
C ASP A 75 -2.50 10.47 -8.43
N VAL A 76 -3.61 11.14 -8.09
CA VAL A 76 -3.67 12.59 -7.93
C VAL A 76 -2.72 13.11 -6.85
N ASN A 77 -2.48 12.31 -5.80
CA ASN A 77 -1.57 12.67 -4.71
C ASN A 77 -0.11 12.71 -5.17
N TYR A 78 0.22 12.00 -6.26
CA TYR A 78 1.60 11.89 -6.77
C TYR A 78 1.93 12.94 -7.82
N LEU A 79 0.96 13.79 -8.18
CA LEU A 79 1.15 14.89 -9.14
C LEU A 79 2.00 16.02 -8.56
N ASN A 80 1.98 16.21 -7.24
CA ASN A 80 2.73 17.25 -6.54
C ASN A 80 3.75 16.60 -5.60
N ILE A 81 4.98 16.46 -6.07
CA ILE A 81 6.12 15.96 -5.28
C ILE A 81 7.05 17.12 -4.92
N HIS A 82 7.52 17.12 -3.68
CA HIS A 82 8.45 18.09 -3.11
C HIS A 82 9.76 17.41 -2.71
N ASP A 83 10.84 18.19 -2.61
CA ASP A 83 12.16 17.72 -2.20
C ASP A 83 12.69 16.52 -3.02
N GLY A 84 12.34 16.50 -4.31
CA GLY A 84 12.79 15.52 -5.28
C GLY A 84 11.81 15.36 -6.43
N GLU A 85 11.94 14.27 -7.18
CA GLU A 85 11.20 14.03 -8.42
C GLU A 85 11.06 12.55 -8.75
N TRP A 86 10.02 12.21 -9.52
CA TRP A 86 9.86 10.89 -10.11
C TRP A 86 10.76 10.74 -11.34
N VAL A 87 11.47 9.62 -11.46
CA VAL A 87 12.42 9.39 -12.57
C VAL A 87 11.75 9.51 -13.95
N ASN A 88 10.52 9.01 -14.09
CA ASN A 88 9.76 9.06 -15.34
C ASN A 88 8.73 10.20 -15.37
N GLY A 89 8.88 11.19 -14.48
CA GLY A 89 7.95 12.31 -14.33
C GLY A 89 6.61 11.95 -13.69
N VAL A 90 5.84 12.97 -13.33
CA VAL A 90 4.52 12.84 -12.67
C VAL A 90 3.47 12.15 -13.54
N HIS A 91 3.61 12.23 -14.87
CA HIS A 91 2.72 11.60 -15.86
C HIS A 91 3.25 10.27 -16.43
N GLY A 92 4.29 9.69 -15.82
CA GLY A 92 4.79 8.37 -16.21
C GLY A 92 3.71 7.29 -16.10
N ARG A 93 3.87 6.18 -16.83
CA ARG A 93 3.00 5.02 -16.71
C ARG A 93 3.47 4.13 -15.56
N TYR A 94 2.78 4.19 -14.42
CA TYR A 94 3.14 3.45 -13.21
C TYR A 94 1.97 2.70 -12.58
N THR A 95 2.29 1.79 -11.66
CA THR A 95 1.38 1.32 -10.61
C THR A 95 1.73 1.97 -9.29
N ALA A 96 0.74 2.21 -8.44
CA ALA A 96 0.93 2.70 -7.08
C ALA A 96 0.37 1.69 -6.07
N ILE A 97 1.20 1.32 -5.09
CA ILE A 97 0.80 0.42 -4.02
C ILE A 97 0.27 1.25 -2.85
N HIS A 98 -0.97 0.99 -2.46
CA HIS A 98 -1.63 1.64 -1.33
C HIS A 98 -2.20 0.61 -0.35
N ARG A 99 -2.64 1.10 0.81
CA ARG A 99 -3.47 0.35 1.78
C ARG A 99 -2.89 -1.01 2.18
N ILE A 100 -1.56 -1.11 2.30
CA ILE A 100 -0.91 -2.33 2.81
C ILE A 100 -1.27 -2.49 4.29
N ALA A 101 -1.95 -3.59 4.62
CA ALA A 101 -2.29 -3.94 5.98
C ALA A 101 -2.14 -5.46 6.19
N MET A 102 -1.55 -5.85 7.33
CA MET A 102 -1.38 -7.25 7.72
C MET A 102 -2.26 -7.55 8.92
N SER A 103 -2.90 -8.72 8.90
CA SER A 103 -3.66 -9.25 10.03
C SER A 103 -2.77 -9.35 11.26
N SER A 104 -3.33 -9.02 12.42
CA SER A 104 -2.66 -9.13 13.72
C SER A 104 -2.21 -10.55 14.04
N GLU A 105 -2.93 -11.57 13.55
CA GLU A 105 -2.61 -12.99 13.72
C GLU A 105 -1.26 -13.37 13.08
N PHE A 106 -0.83 -12.62 12.06
CA PHE A 106 0.36 -12.94 11.26
C PHE A 106 1.51 -11.94 11.42
N ARG A 107 1.42 -11.02 12.39
CA ARG A 107 2.49 -10.04 12.65
C ARG A 107 3.82 -10.73 13.01
N GLY A 108 4.92 -10.09 12.63
CA GLY A 108 6.28 -10.58 12.92
C GLY A 108 6.78 -11.70 12.00
N GLN A 109 6.00 -12.12 11.00
CA GLN A 109 6.37 -13.19 10.06
C GLN A 109 6.93 -12.69 8.73
N HIS A 110 7.33 -11.41 8.65
CA HIS A 110 7.86 -10.78 7.42
C HIS A 110 6.93 -10.90 6.20
N LEU A 111 5.61 -10.93 6.43
CA LEU A 111 4.62 -11.08 5.35
C LEU A 111 4.46 -9.82 4.49
N SER A 112 4.72 -8.64 5.04
CA SER A 112 4.70 -7.39 4.27
C SER A 112 5.71 -7.42 3.10
N ASP A 113 6.87 -8.05 3.29
CA ASP A 113 7.86 -8.22 2.22
C ASP A 113 7.33 -9.12 1.10
N LYS A 114 6.65 -10.21 1.46
CA LYS A 114 6.00 -11.10 0.48
C LYS A 114 4.88 -10.39 -0.27
N MET A 115 4.09 -9.56 0.42
CA MET A 115 3.05 -8.74 -0.20
C MET A 115 3.65 -7.79 -1.24
N VAL A 116 4.65 -6.99 -0.85
CA VAL A 116 5.28 -6.01 -1.75
C VAL A 116 5.97 -6.69 -2.93
N SER A 117 6.75 -7.75 -2.69
CA SER A 117 7.40 -8.52 -3.75
C SER A 117 6.39 -9.14 -4.74
N GLY A 118 5.26 -9.65 -4.25
CA GLY A 118 4.17 -10.14 -5.08
C GLY A 118 3.56 -9.04 -5.95
N LEU A 119 3.32 -7.86 -5.40
CA LEU A 119 2.77 -6.73 -6.13
C LEU A 119 3.73 -6.13 -7.17
N ILE A 120 5.04 -6.16 -6.91
CA ILE A 120 6.06 -5.85 -7.92
C ILE A 120 5.93 -6.82 -9.11
N THR A 121 5.80 -8.11 -8.81
CA THR A 121 5.64 -9.15 -9.85
C THR A 121 4.35 -8.93 -10.66
N ILE A 122 3.23 -8.69 -9.98
CA ILE A 122 1.93 -8.42 -10.64
C ILE A 122 2.02 -7.16 -11.51
N SER A 123 2.67 -6.09 -11.03
CA SER A 123 2.89 -4.87 -11.83
C SER A 123 3.63 -5.16 -13.13
N GLY A 124 4.69 -5.98 -13.07
CA GLY A 124 5.45 -6.41 -14.24
C GLY A 124 4.62 -7.24 -15.22
N VAL A 125 3.80 -8.18 -14.71
CA VAL A 125 2.88 -8.99 -15.54
C VAL A 125 1.83 -8.11 -16.24
N LEU A 126 1.36 -7.05 -15.56
CA LEU A 126 0.46 -6.05 -16.14
C LEU A 126 1.16 -5.09 -17.14
N GLY A 127 2.47 -5.24 -17.35
CA GLY A 127 3.26 -4.46 -18.29
C GLY A 127 3.73 -3.11 -17.74
N TYR A 128 3.71 -2.91 -16.43
CA TYR A 128 4.22 -1.71 -15.77
C TYR A 128 5.66 -1.92 -15.29
N LYS A 129 6.52 -0.94 -15.57
CA LYS A 129 7.92 -0.94 -15.14
C LYS A 129 8.22 0.04 -14.01
N ASP A 130 7.38 1.05 -13.85
CA ASP A 130 7.47 2.05 -12.79
C ASP A 130 6.46 1.67 -11.70
N ILE A 131 6.96 1.39 -10.49
CA ILE A 131 6.14 1.08 -9.33
C ILE A 131 6.43 2.13 -8.27
N ARG A 132 5.36 2.71 -7.71
CA ARG A 132 5.43 3.76 -6.69
C ARG A 132 4.72 3.31 -5.43
N ILE A 133 5.16 3.84 -4.30
CA ILE A 133 4.60 3.57 -2.98
C ILE A 133 4.94 4.73 -2.07
N ASP A 134 4.07 5.03 -1.12
CA ASP A 134 4.28 6.07 -0.11
C ASP A 134 3.95 5.56 1.29
N THR A 135 4.49 6.24 2.30
CA THR A 135 4.13 5.96 3.70
C THR A 135 4.36 7.16 4.60
N HIS A 136 3.78 7.14 5.80
CA HIS A 136 3.95 8.18 6.81
C HIS A 136 5.41 8.27 7.28
N PRO A 137 5.98 9.47 7.51
CA PRO A 137 7.34 9.64 8.03
C PRO A 137 7.63 8.94 9.35
N ASP A 138 6.61 8.72 10.17
CA ASP A 138 6.72 7.98 11.44
C ASP A 138 6.47 6.47 11.31
N ASN A 139 5.99 6.00 10.15
CA ASN A 139 5.79 4.58 9.88
C ASN A 139 7.11 3.90 9.48
N MET A 140 8.04 3.85 10.42
CA MET A 140 9.39 3.30 10.22
C MET A 140 9.37 1.84 9.77
N GLY A 141 8.38 1.06 10.21
CA GLY A 141 8.19 -0.33 9.78
C GLY A 141 7.92 -0.42 8.28
N MET A 142 7.00 0.39 7.76
CA MET A 142 6.72 0.40 6.32
C MET A 142 7.88 0.98 5.51
N GLN A 143 8.59 2.00 6.01
CA GLN A 143 9.80 2.50 5.34
C GLN A 143 10.88 1.42 5.21
N HIS A 144 11.04 0.59 6.23
CA HIS A 144 11.97 -0.54 6.20
C HIS A 144 11.55 -1.59 5.17
N VAL A 145 10.27 -1.97 5.13
CA VAL A 145 9.72 -2.90 4.11
C VAL A 145 9.95 -2.35 2.70
N ILE A 146 9.61 -1.07 2.47
CA ILE A 146 9.75 -0.41 1.16
C ILE A 146 11.21 -0.45 0.69
N THR A 147 12.14 0.00 1.54
CA THR A 147 13.57 0.09 1.17
C THR A 147 14.22 -1.29 1.00
N THR A 148 13.84 -2.28 1.80
CA THR A 148 14.32 -3.67 1.66
C THR A 148 13.85 -4.32 0.37
N ASN A 149 12.69 -3.90 -0.16
CA ASN A 149 12.18 -4.34 -1.47
C ASN A 149 12.77 -3.52 -2.65
N GLY A 150 13.85 -2.76 -2.43
CA GLY A 150 14.63 -2.11 -3.48
C GLY A 150 14.11 -0.74 -3.93
N PHE A 151 13.05 -0.22 -3.30
CA PHE A 151 12.54 1.10 -3.61
C PHE A 151 13.48 2.20 -3.12
N THR A 152 13.59 3.27 -3.91
CA THR A 152 14.37 4.47 -3.58
C THR A 152 13.44 5.63 -3.25
N LYS A 153 13.72 6.37 -2.17
CA LYS A 153 12.98 7.59 -1.83
C LYS A 153 13.16 8.63 -2.95
N ARG A 154 12.05 9.20 -3.42
CA ARG A 154 12.01 10.22 -4.49
C ARG A 154 11.60 11.60 -4.04
N GLY A 155 11.05 11.73 -2.84
CA GLY A 155 10.68 13.02 -2.27
C GLY A 155 9.59 12.86 -1.22
N THR A 156 8.81 13.92 -1.05
CA THR A 156 7.68 14.01 -0.14
C THR A 156 6.45 14.45 -0.92
N ILE A 157 5.34 13.75 -0.72
CA ILE A 157 4.01 14.17 -1.18
C ILE A 157 3.18 14.56 0.04
N TYR A 158 2.10 15.30 -0.16
CA TYR A 158 1.22 15.72 0.91
C TYR A 158 -0.20 15.22 0.65
N MET A 159 -0.75 14.49 1.62
CA MET A 159 -2.14 14.05 1.59
C MET A 159 -3.01 15.11 2.27
N ALA A 160 -4.12 15.47 1.64
CA ALA A 160 -5.09 16.36 2.25
C ALA A 160 -5.77 15.63 3.42
N GLU A 161 -5.64 16.17 4.63
CA GLU A 161 -6.35 15.70 5.81
C GLU A 161 -7.59 16.58 6.07
N THR A 162 -8.59 16.01 6.75
CA THR A 162 -9.91 16.64 6.96
C THR A 162 -9.86 17.88 7.87
N ASP A 163 -8.79 18.06 8.63
CA ASP A 163 -8.53 19.17 9.55
C ASP A 163 -7.69 20.31 8.94
N GLY A 164 -7.31 20.18 7.67
CA GLY A 164 -6.77 21.27 6.85
C GLY A 164 -5.25 21.37 6.79
N GLU A 165 -4.50 20.61 7.61
CA GLU A 165 -3.06 20.50 7.44
C GLU A 165 -2.71 19.29 6.58
N ALA A 166 -2.00 19.52 5.49
CA ALA A 166 -1.62 18.43 4.60
C ALA A 166 -0.54 17.56 5.29
N SER A 167 -0.82 16.27 5.45
CA SER A 167 0.08 15.34 6.15
C SER A 167 1.13 14.79 5.18
N PRO A 168 2.44 14.85 5.53
CA PRO A 168 3.49 14.38 4.64
C PRO A 168 3.46 12.86 4.48
N ARG A 169 3.85 12.39 3.30
CA ARG A 169 4.23 11.00 3.04
C ARG A 169 5.56 10.98 2.31
N TYR A 170 6.46 10.11 2.75
CA TYR A 170 7.67 9.84 1.98
C TYR A 170 7.30 8.99 0.78
N ALA A 171 7.63 9.48 -0.41
CA ALA A 171 7.30 8.86 -1.68
C ALA A 171 8.51 8.09 -2.20
N TYR A 172 8.29 6.87 -2.65
CA TYR A 172 9.33 5.95 -3.10
C TYR A 172 8.98 5.34 -4.45
N GLN A 173 10.03 4.96 -5.19
CA GLN A 173 9.91 4.43 -6.53
C GLN A 173 10.87 3.26 -6.76
N LEU A 174 10.39 2.27 -7.49
CA LEU A 174 11.17 1.18 -8.07
C LEU A 174 10.92 1.17 -9.59
N VAL A 175 12.00 1.08 -10.37
CA VAL A 175 11.91 0.86 -11.82
C VAL A 175 12.50 -0.51 -12.14
N ILE A 176 11.69 -1.41 -12.68
CA ILE A 176 12.10 -2.78 -13.03
C ILE A 176 12.45 -2.89 -14.53
N GLY A 177 13.31 -3.87 -14.85
CA GLY A 177 13.87 -4.11 -16.19
C GLY A 177 12.88 -4.58 -17.24
#